data_AF-A0A511MCR8-F1
#
_entry.id   AF-A0A511MCR8-F1
#
_cell.length_a   1.000
_cell.length_b   1.000
_cell.length_c   1.000
_cell.angle_alpha   90.00
_cell.angle_beta   90.00
_cell.angle_gamma   90.00
#
_symmetry.space_group_name_H-M   'P 1'
#
loop_
_entity.id
_entity.type
_entity.pdbx_description
1 polymer ?
#
loop_
_entity_poly.entity_id
_entity_poly.type
_entity_poly.pdbx_seq_one_letter_code
_entity_poly.pdbx_strand_id
1 'polypeptide(L)'
;MPDPLADALADAVLRISWSYVGREELMCEHLLAVLADVNQHEVVDVDLYRTHFTDDRGILALAPYRGSRRRPSLYEAVVETCRRLRDTRALREALGDTSTSGLLVGSTSYAPFSYVRGNRYGAPASDLDLLVVIDDSRALDAIVSRLSRLSRASARDVDYLAYRAQIFTDRLDDGRTVFSHKIETWPEDTPDPLLPSSIAPADYLLSLHFMTTSALDHILVGSTPRLAPETAGASRTVHDYREVPRGEHDHVRTFAGRSYHLPLETVAVDGGCLRSPRVYHLDEFDAYCPGFYQMMLIPQPDMVWDRLDVRPALHRFRAKLADRVRYEAGRHPHALVRPSFAHVRREVFNPYIIRLLDEGY
;
A
#
# COMPACT_ATOMS: atom_id res chain seq x y z
N MET A 1 -13.28 -19.50 12.21
CA MET A 1 -12.38 -19.10 13.32
C MET A 1 -12.85 -17.74 13.81
N PRO A 2 -12.92 -17.47 15.12
CA PRO A 2 -13.26 -16.15 15.63
C PRO A 2 -12.21 -15.10 15.20
N ASP A 3 -12.64 -13.90 14.80
CA ASP A 3 -11.73 -12.83 14.35
C ASP A 3 -10.58 -12.52 15.34
N PRO A 4 -10.81 -12.47 16.67
CA PRO A 4 -9.72 -12.21 17.62
C PRO A 4 -8.59 -13.24 17.58
N LEU A 5 -8.90 -14.51 17.28
CA LEU A 5 -7.89 -15.56 17.17
C LEU A 5 -7.09 -15.41 15.86
N ALA A 6 -7.78 -15.12 14.76
CA ALA A 6 -7.14 -14.86 13.47
C ALA A 6 -6.15 -13.69 13.58
N ASP A 7 -6.56 -12.64 14.26
CA ASP A 7 -5.76 -11.43 14.44
C ASP A 7 -4.57 -11.67 15.39
N ALA A 8 -4.77 -12.44 16.47
CA ALA A 8 -3.68 -12.81 17.37
C ALA A 8 -2.59 -13.65 16.67
N LEU A 9 -3.00 -14.58 15.80
CA LEU A 9 -2.07 -15.36 14.99
C LEU A 9 -1.33 -14.48 13.97
N ALA A 10 -2.02 -13.57 13.30
CA ALA A 10 -1.38 -12.63 12.37
C ALA A 10 -0.37 -11.70 13.08
N ASP A 11 -0.67 -11.22 14.30
CA ASP A 11 0.27 -10.45 15.14
C ASP A 11 1.49 -11.31 15.55
N ALA A 12 1.28 -12.56 15.95
CA ALA A 12 2.37 -13.48 16.28
C ALA A 12 3.30 -13.73 15.07
N VAL A 13 2.72 -13.98 13.89
CA VAL A 13 3.45 -14.16 12.63
C VAL A 13 4.22 -12.88 12.25
N LEU A 14 3.58 -11.71 12.38
CA LEU A 14 4.23 -10.44 12.12
C LEU A 14 5.47 -10.24 13.00
N ARG A 15 5.40 -10.55 14.30
CA ARG A 15 6.53 -10.41 15.22
C ARG A 15 7.71 -11.32 14.89
N ILE A 16 7.44 -12.57 14.51
CA ILE A 16 8.51 -13.50 14.13
C ILE A 16 9.09 -13.17 12.76
N SER A 17 8.33 -12.53 11.86
CA SER A 17 8.75 -12.21 10.49
C SER A 17 10.05 -11.40 10.43
N TRP A 18 10.34 -10.60 11.47
CA TRP A 18 11.56 -9.81 11.57
C TRP A 18 12.83 -10.67 11.63
N SER A 19 12.72 -11.91 12.12
CA SER A 19 13.82 -12.89 12.11
C SER A 19 14.11 -13.47 10.71
N TYR A 20 13.21 -13.23 9.76
CA TYR A 20 13.25 -13.75 8.39
C TYR A 20 13.47 -12.64 7.35
N VAL A 21 13.81 -11.42 7.75
CA VAL A 21 14.19 -10.37 6.79
C VAL A 21 15.32 -10.89 5.91
N GLY A 22 15.12 -10.90 4.59
CA GLY A 22 16.09 -11.50 3.66
C GLY A 22 15.75 -12.91 3.20
N ARG A 23 14.84 -13.59 3.91
CA ARG A 23 14.62 -15.05 3.87
C ARG A 23 13.13 -15.38 3.94
N GLU A 24 12.31 -14.66 3.19
CA GLU A 24 10.85 -14.85 3.15
C GLU A 24 10.45 -16.27 2.73
N GLU A 25 11.26 -16.91 1.88
CA GLU A 25 11.08 -18.30 1.46
C GLU A 25 11.17 -19.26 2.64
N LEU A 26 12.22 -19.10 3.46
CA LEU A 26 12.40 -19.87 4.69
C LEU A 26 11.28 -19.64 5.70
N MET A 27 10.71 -18.43 5.74
CA MET A 27 9.55 -18.15 6.60
C MET A 27 8.32 -18.96 6.19
N CYS A 28 8.05 -19.04 4.88
CA CYS A 28 6.96 -19.86 4.35
C CYS A 28 7.18 -21.34 4.65
N GLU A 29 8.39 -21.86 4.42
CA GLU A 29 8.75 -23.25 4.71
C GLU A 29 8.58 -23.61 6.19
N HIS A 30 9.11 -22.80 7.10
CA HIS A 30 9.01 -23.04 8.54
C HIS A 30 7.56 -22.95 9.04
N LEU A 31 6.75 -22.02 8.51
CA LEU A 31 5.33 -21.93 8.88
C LEU A 31 4.54 -23.13 8.35
N LEU A 32 4.85 -23.61 7.15
CA LEU A 32 4.25 -24.83 6.62
C LEU A 32 4.64 -26.06 7.45
N ALA A 33 5.90 -26.15 7.89
CA ALA A 33 6.35 -27.23 8.77
C ALA A 33 5.63 -27.22 10.13
N VAL A 34 5.40 -26.04 10.73
CA VAL A 34 4.60 -25.92 11.97
C VAL A 34 3.16 -26.39 11.74
N LEU A 35 2.53 -26.00 10.62
CA LEU A 35 1.18 -26.43 10.30
C LEU A 35 1.09 -27.94 10.02
N ALA A 36 2.11 -28.51 9.38
CA ALA A 36 2.25 -29.94 9.14
C ALA A 36 2.31 -30.71 10.46
N ASP A 37 3.18 -30.27 11.38
CA ASP A 37 3.35 -30.87 12.72
C ASP A 37 2.04 -30.82 13.53
N VAL A 38 1.35 -29.67 13.54
CA VAL A 38 0.03 -29.52 14.19
C VAL A 38 -1.01 -30.49 13.64
N ASN A 39 -0.97 -30.78 12.34
CA ASN A 39 -1.86 -31.72 11.69
C ASN A 39 -1.33 -33.17 11.64
N GLN A 40 -0.22 -33.46 12.32
CA GLN A 40 0.42 -34.79 12.37
C GLN A 40 0.82 -35.32 10.99
N HIS A 41 1.20 -34.44 10.06
CA HIS A 41 1.78 -34.83 8.78
C HIS A 41 3.30 -34.94 8.91
N GLU A 42 3.85 -36.11 8.56
CA GLU A 42 5.30 -36.36 8.57
C GLU A 42 6.04 -35.69 7.40
N VAL A 43 5.33 -35.42 6.30
CA VAL A 43 5.91 -34.87 5.07
C VAL A 43 5.17 -33.61 4.65
N VAL A 44 5.96 -32.59 4.31
CA VAL A 44 5.48 -31.38 3.67
C VAL A 44 5.47 -31.59 2.16
N ASP A 45 4.28 -31.71 1.57
CA ASP A 45 4.10 -31.87 0.13
C ASP A 45 3.16 -30.82 -0.48
N VAL A 46 2.96 -30.89 -1.80
CA VAL A 46 2.12 -29.97 -2.57
C VAL A 46 0.64 -30.09 -2.17
N ASP A 47 0.19 -31.26 -1.74
CA ASP A 47 -1.21 -31.49 -1.37
C ASP A 47 -1.53 -30.89 0.01
N LEU A 48 -0.61 -31.01 0.97
CA LEU A 48 -0.68 -30.32 2.24
C LEU A 48 -0.66 -28.80 2.04
N TYR A 49 0.23 -28.31 1.18
CA TYR A 49 0.27 -26.89 0.81
C TYR A 49 -1.08 -26.44 0.24
N ARG A 50 -1.62 -27.18 -0.75
CA ARG A 50 -2.92 -26.86 -1.37
C ARG A 50 -4.03 -26.84 -0.33
N THR A 51 -4.04 -27.82 0.57
CA THR A 51 -5.02 -27.92 1.65
C THR A 51 -5.02 -26.66 2.51
N HIS A 52 -3.87 -26.22 3.01
CA HIS A 52 -3.78 -25.03 3.86
C HIS A 52 -4.01 -23.72 3.13
N PHE A 53 -3.48 -23.59 1.91
CA PHE A 53 -3.64 -22.40 1.08
C PHE A 53 -5.11 -22.19 0.69
N THR A 54 -5.86 -23.28 0.51
CA THR A 54 -7.28 -23.24 0.14
C THR A 54 -8.26 -23.44 1.30
N ASP A 55 -7.77 -23.52 2.54
CA ASP A 55 -8.64 -23.73 3.71
C ASP A 55 -9.42 -22.47 4.11
N ASP A 56 -10.68 -22.42 3.70
CA ASP A 56 -11.60 -21.33 4.04
C ASP A 56 -12.46 -21.61 5.28
N ARG A 57 -12.32 -22.77 5.96
CA ARG A 57 -13.16 -23.13 7.13
C ARG A 57 -13.00 -22.15 8.29
N GLY A 58 -11.90 -21.39 8.30
CA GLY A 58 -11.61 -20.33 9.25
C GLY A 58 -12.22 -18.97 8.92
N ILE A 59 -12.65 -18.73 7.68
CA ILE A 59 -12.95 -17.41 7.14
C ILE A 59 -14.44 -17.13 7.30
N LEU A 60 -14.80 -16.23 8.22
CA LEU A 60 -16.16 -15.72 8.29
C LEU A 60 -16.47 -15.01 6.97
N ALA A 61 -17.56 -15.41 6.31
CA ALA A 61 -18.13 -14.62 5.23
C ALA A 61 -18.50 -13.26 5.82
N LEU A 62 -17.68 -12.23 5.57
CA LEU A 62 -18.09 -10.85 5.83
C LEU A 62 -19.46 -10.68 5.18
N ALA A 63 -20.43 -10.22 5.96
CA ALA A 63 -21.79 -9.99 5.47
C ALA A 63 -21.72 -9.31 4.09
N PRO A 64 -22.56 -9.73 3.12
CA PRO A 64 -22.42 -9.36 1.72
C PRO A 64 -22.77 -7.88 1.52
N TYR A 65 -21.87 -6.98 1.92
CA TYR A 65 -21.80 -5.66 1.32
C TYR A 65 -21.30 -5.86 -0.10
N ARG A 66 -22.06 -5.41 -1.09
CA ARG A 66 -21.64 -5.46 -2.50
C ARG A 66 -20.23 -4.88 -2.62
N GLY A 67 -19.27 -5.72 -3.00
CA GLY A 67 -17.85 -5.35 -3.10
C GLY A 67 -16.95 -5.76 -1.93
N SER A 68 -17.45 -6.48 -0.92
CA SER A 68 -16.60 -7.04 0.14
C SER A 68 -15.65 -8.07 -0.46
N ARG A 69 -14.35 -7.78 -0.36
CA ARG A 69 -13.29 -8.68 -0.84
C ARG A 69 -13.14 -9.83 0.16
N ARG A 70 -12.91 -11.04 -0.35
CA ARG A 70 -12.64 -12.23 0.47
C ARG A 70 -11.42 -11.97 1.37
N ARG A 71 -11.54 -12.30 2.66
CA ARG A 71 -10.39 -12.36 3.58
C ARG A 71 -9.57 -13.62 3.24
N PRO A 72 -8.23 -13.54 3.14
CA PRO A 72 -7.41 -14.73 2.89
C PRO A 72 -7.39 -15.68 4.10
N SER A 73 -7.04 -16.95 3.88
CA SER A 73 -6.65 -17.81 5.00
C SER A 73 -5.33 -17.30 5.61
N LEU A 74 -5.00 -17.67 6.85
CA LEU A 74 -3.72 -17.25 7.45
C LEU A 74 -2.54 -17.70 6.58
N TYR A 75 -2.60 -18.94 6.06
CA TYR A 75 -1.52 -19.48 5.24
C TYR A 75 -1.41 -18.77 3.89
N GLU A 76 -2.53 -18.49 3.22
CA GLU A 76 -2.53 -17.64 2.03
C GLU A 76 -1.91 -16.26 2.34
N ALA A 77 -2.33 -15.62 3.44
CA ALA A 77 -1.82 -14.31 3.81
C ALA A 77 -0.31 -14.33 4.09
N VAL A 78 0.21 -15.41 4.67
CA VAL A 78 1.64 -15.67 4.85
C VAL A 78 2.37 -15.72 3.52
N VAL A 79 1.96 -16.64 2.66
CA VAL A 79 2.58 -16.86 1.36
C VAL A 79 2.59 -15.57 0.56
N GLU A 80 1.43 -14.91 0.46
CA GLU A 80 1.27 -13.72 -0.36
C GLU A 80 2.04 -12.52 0.22
N THR A 81 2.06 -12.34 1.55
CA THR A 81 2.89 -11.29 2.19
C THR A 81 4.38 -11.54 1.91
N CYS A 82 4.86 -12.77 2.13
CA CYS A 82 6.24 -13.16 1.86
C CYS A 82 6.65 -12.93 0.40
N ARG A 83 5.78 -13.32 -0.55
CA ARG A 83 5.98 -13.07 -1.99
C ARG A 83 6.16 -11.58 -2.29
N ARG A 84 5.31 -10.71 -1.72
CA ARG A 84 5.41 -9.24 -1.92
C ARG A 84 6.67 -8.65 -1.29
N LEU A 85 7.09 -9.14 -0.13
CA LEU A 85 8.31 -8.69 0.54
C LEU A 85 9.58 -9.12 -0.23
N ARG A 86 9.64 -10.36 -0.73
CA ARG A 86 10.68 -10.83 -1.66
C ARG A 86 10.74 -9.95 -2.90
N ASP A 87 9.58 -9.66 -3.49
CA ASP A 87 9.53 -8.91 -4.74
C ASP A 87 9.88 -7.42 -4.52
N THR A 88 9.53 -6.87 -3.36
CA THR A 88 9.99 -5.54 -2.90
C THR A 88 11.51 -5.48 -2.73
N ARG A 89 12.16 -6.55 -2.25
CA ARG A 89 13.63 -6.60 -2.19
C ARG A 89 14.25 -6.56 -3.58
N ALA A 90 13.77 -7.37 -4.51
CA ALA A 90 14.36 -7.36 -5.85
C ALA A 90 14.07 -6.03 -6.59
N LEU A 91 12.98 -5.32 -6.28
CA LEU A 91 12.79 -3.93 -6.71
C LEU A 91 13.82 -2.98 -6.07
N ARG A 92 14.07 -3.11 -4.76
CA ARG A 92 15.16 -2.38 -4.09
C ARG A 92 16.52 -2.66 -4.71
N GLU A 93 16.82 -3.89 -5.09
CA GLU A 93 18.11 -4.23 -5.73
C GLU A 93 18.20 -3.62 -7.13
N ALA A 94 17.10 -3.64 -7.90
CA ALA A 94 17.06 -3.05 -9.22
C ALA A 94 17.13 -1.51 -9.23
N LEU A 95 16.52 -0.87 -8.21
CA LEU A 95 16.36 0.59 -8.14
C LEU A 95 17.28 1.26 -7.10
N GLY A 96 17.86 0.52 -6.18
CA GLY A 96 18.55 1.06 -4.99
C GLY A 96 19.86 1.79 -5.27
N ASP A 97 20.41 1.65 -6.47
CA ASP A 97 21.58 2.40 -6.95
C ASP A 97 21.20 3.66 -7.74
N THR A 98 19.91 3.94 -7.89
CA THR A 98 19.40 5.19 -8.48
C THR A 98 19.21 6.25 -7.38
N SER A 99 19.08 7.52 -7.78
CA SER A 99 18.73 8.64 -6.89
C SER A 99 17.24 8.60 -6.51
N THR A 100 16.80 7.50 -5.89
CA THR A 100 15.41 7.29 -5.49
C THR A 100 15.27 6.81 -4.05
N SER A 101 14.10 7.05 -3.47
CA SER A 101 13.69 6.47 -2.18
C SER A 101 12.38 5.70 -2.36
N GLY A 102 12.28 4.52 -1.74
CA GLY A 102 11.15 3.60 -1.89
C GLY A 102 10.42 3.35 -0.59
N LEU A 103 9.11 3.55 -0.62
CA LEU A 103 8.18 3.36 0.50
C LEU A 103 7.20 2.25 0.16
N LEU A 104 7.23 1.17 0.94
CA LEU A 104 6.21 0.13 0.87
C LEU A 104 4.95 0.63 1.57
N VAL A 105 3.83 0.63 0.83
CA VAL A 105 2.53 1.10 1.29
C VAL A 105 1.46 0.05 1.01
N GLY A 106 0.19 0.40 1.26
CA GLY A 106 -0.92 -0.49 0.94
C GLY A 106 -1.01 -1.70 1.89
N SER A 107 -1.69 -2.76 1.43
CA SER A 107 -2.03 -3.89 2.30
C SER A 107 -0.81 -4.62 2.87
N THR A 108 0.30 -4.66 2.14
CA THR A 108 1.52 -5.31 2.62
C THR A 108 2.13 -4.56 3.80
N SER A 109 1.89 -3.25 3.93
CA SER A 109 2.37 -2.45 5.07
C SER A 109 1.35 -2.37 6.21
N TYR A 110 0.07 -2.08 5.94
CA TYR A 110 -0.93 -1.90 7.01
C TYR A 110 -1.63 -3.20 7.46
N ALA A 111 -1.54 -4.29 6.69
CA ALA A 111 -2.19 -5.56 6.98
C ALA A 111 -1.35 -6.80 6.59
N PRO A 112 -0.03 -6.82 6.90
CA PRO A 112 0.80 -7.99 6.64
C PRO A 112 0.23 -9.20 7.39
N PHE A 113 0.24 -10.36 6.72
CA PHE A 113 -0.19 -11.64 7.26
C PHE A 113 -1.68 -11.72 7.66
N SER A 114 -2.52 -10.73 7.30
CA SER A 114 -3.95 -10.73 7.62
C SER A 114 -4.89 -10.47 6.43
N TYR A 115 -4.52 -9.56 5.52
CA TYR A 115 -5.38 -9.17 4.38
C TYR A 115 -4.65 -9.09 3.02
N VAL A 116 -3.42 -9.58 2.94
CA VAL A 116 -2.73 -9.79 1.65
C VAL A 116 -3.23 -11.10 1.05
N ARG A 117 -3.81 -11.05 -0.16
CA ARG A 117 -4.42 -12.24 -0.81
C ARG A 117 -3.87 -12.49 -2.21
N GLY A 118 -3.96 -13.74 -2.64
CA GLY A 118 -3.52 -14.18 -3.96
C GLY A 118 -4.65 -14.15 -4.98
N ASN A 119 -4.31 -14.41 -6.24
CA ASN A 119 -5.29 -14.62 -7.29
C ASN A 119 -5.86 -16.05 -7.19
N ARG A 120 -6.88 -16.22 -6.34
CA ARG A 120 -7.56 -17.51 -6.16
C ARG A 120 -8.97 -17.43 -6.74
N TYR A 121 -9.34 -18.42 -7.56
CA TYR A 121 -10.66 -18.53 -8.20
C TYR A 121 -11.05 -17.33 -9.08
N GLY A 122 -10.09 -16.70 -9.75
CA GLY A 122 -10.33 -15.52 -10.59
C GLY A 122 -10.69 -14.26 -9.78
N ALA A 123 -10.49 -14.27 -8.46
CA ALA A 123 -10.64 -13.08 -7.63
C ALA A 123 -9.35 -12.24 -7.68
N PRO A 124 -9.45 -10.90 -7.80
CA PRO A 124 -8.25 -10.05 -7.88
C PRO A 124 -7.37 -10.17 -6.63
N ALA A 125 -6.09 -10.46 -6.85
CA ALA A 125 -5.06 -10.46 -5.82
C ALA A 125 -4.93 -9.08 -5.14
N SER A 126 -4.23 -9.04 -4.00
CA SER A 126 -3.75 -7.79 -3.44
C SER A 126 -2.57 -7.29 -4.28
N ASP A 127 -2.62 -6.02 -4.64
CA ASP A 127 -1.53 -5.31 -5.31
C ASP A 127 -0.29 -5.21 -4.38
N LEU A 128 0.89 -5.08 -4.96
CA LEU A 128 2.08 -4.58 -4.28
C LEU A 128 2.17 -3.07 -4.53
N ASP A 129 1.88 -2.26 -3.51
CA ASP A 129 1.87 -0.80 -3.64
C ASP A 129 3.19 -0.18 -3.16
N LEU A 130 3.86 0.59 -4.02
CA LEU A 130 5.08 1.33 -3.71
C LEU A 130 4.92 2.81 -4.07
N LEU A 131 5.28 3.70 -3.15
CA LEU A 131 5.61 5.09 -3.50
C LEU A 131 7.11 5.18 -3.76
N VAL A 132 7.49 5.71 -4.91
CA VAL A 132 8.88 5.91 -5.30
C VAL A 132 9.11 7.41 -5.44
N VAL A 133 9.92 7.95 -4.53
CA VAL A 133 10.34 9.35 -4.61
C VAL A 133 11.54 9.42 -5.54
N ILE A 134 11.46 10.30 -6.53
CA ILE A 134 12.51 10.56 -7.51
C ILE A 134 13.00 12.00 -7.34
N ASP A 135 14.25 12.26 -7.73
CA ASP A 135 14.80 13.61 -7.74
C ASP A 135 14.12 14.49 -8.79
N ASP A 136 14.00 13.98 -10.01
CA ASP A 136 13.48 14.64 -11.20
C ASP A 136 12.74 13.63 -12.10
N SER A 137 11.74 14.08 -12.88
CA SER A 137 10.96 13.19 -13.76
C SER A 137 11.81 12.47 -14.81
N ARG A 138 12.95 13.03 -15.23
CA ARG A 138 13.88 12.35 -16.16
C ARG A 138 14.48 11.06 -15.60
N ALA A 139 14.43 10.84 -14.27
CA ALA A 139 14.85 9.58 -13.67
C ALA A 139 13.99 8.39 -14.14
N LEU A 140 12.77 8.64 -14.64
CA LEU A 140 11.86 7.59 -15.11
C LEU A 140 12.46 6.75 -16.24
N ASP A 141 13.24 7.34 -17.16
CA ASP A 141 13.88 6.58 -18.25
C ASP A 141 14.84 5.51 -17.71
N ALA A 142 15.66 5.89 -16.72
CA ALA A 142 16.57 4.96 -16.06
C ALA A 142 15.81 3.89 -15.28
N ILE A 143 14.75 4.26 -14.56
CA ILE A 143 13.89 3.33 -13.82
C ILE A 143 13.25 2.32 -14.76
N VAL A 144 12.68 2.76 -15.89
CA VAL A 144 12.10 1.89 -16.93
C VAL A 144 13.12 0.87 -17.43
N SER A 145 14.33 1.32 -17.74
CA SER A 145 15.41 0.44 -18.19
C SER A 145 15.82 -0.60 -17.13
N ARG A 146 15.62 -0.32 -15.84
CA ARG A 146 15.88 -1.28 -14.75
C ARG A 146 14.70 -2.24 -14.57
N LEU A 147 13.47 -1.74 -14.63
CA LEU A 147 12.25 -2.55 -14.53
C LEU A 147 12.15 -3.57 -15.67
N SER A 148 12.57 -3.22 -16.89
CA SER A 148 12.59 -4.14 -18.04
C SER A 148 13.52 -5.35 -17.88
N ARG A 149 14.43 -5.31 -16.89
CA ARG A 149 15.36 -6.42 -16.59
C ARG A 149 14.81 -7.37 -15.53
N LEU A 150 13.69 -7.02 -14.89
CA LEU A 150 13.03 -7.91 -13.94
C LEU A 150 12.28 -8.98 -14.72
N SER A 151 12.76 -10.23 -14.65
CA SER A 151 12.17 -11.37 -15.36
C SER A 151 10.69 -11.59 -15.08
N ARG A 152 10.22 -11.18 -13.90
CA ARG A 152 8.83 -11.30 -13.46
C ARG A 152 7.95 -10.11 -13.84
N ALA A 153 8.46 -9.06 -14.45
CA ALA A 153 7.65 -7.90 -14.85
C ALA A 153 7.12 -8.06 -16.28
N SER A 154 5.85 -7.75 -16.51
CA SER A 154 5.26 -7.72 -17.85
C SER A 154 6.00 -6.72 -18.75
N ALA A 155 6.66 -7.24 -19.80
CA ALA A 155 7.37 -6.41 -20.77
C ALA A 155 6.43 -5.40 -21.45
N ARG A 156 5.19 -5.82 -21.77
CA ARG A 156 4.16 -4.97 -22.36
C ARG A 156 3.82 -3.78 -21.45
N ASP A 157 3.66 -4.02 -20.15
CA ASP A 157 3.32 -2.95 -19.21
C ASP A 157 4.51 -2.03 -18.98
N VAL A 158 5.74 -2.57 -18.95
CA VAL A 158 6.95 -1.74 -18.89
C VAL A 158 7.10 -0.86 -20.13
N ASP A 159 6.82 -1.37 -21.33
CA ASP A 159 6.82 -0.57 -22.57
C ASP A 159 5.74 0.52 -22.53
N TYR A 160 4.56 0.22 -22.01
CA TYR A 160 3.49 1.21 -21.85
C TYR A 160 3.83 2.26 -20.78
N LEU A 161 4.49 1.85 -19.70
CA LEU A 161 5.04 2.75 -18.70
C LEU A 161 6.06 3.70 -19.36
N ALA A 162 6.96 3.19 -20.20
CA ALA A 162 7.96 3.99 -20.91
C ALA A 162 7.30 5.07 -21.78
N TYR A 163 6.29 4.70 -22.57
CA TYR A 163 5.51 5.64 -23.37
C TYR A 163 4.85 6.73 -22.50
N ARG A 164 4.22 6.35 -21.40
CA ARG A 164 3.56 7.31 -20.49
C ARG A 164 4.56 8.18 -19.73
N ALA A 165 5.73 7.66 -19.38
CA ALA A 165 6.79 8.40 -18.71
C ALA A 165 7.32 9.56 -19.57
N GLN A 166 7.41 9.37 -20.89
CA GLN A 166 7.76 10.46 -21.83
C GLN A 166 6.72 11.58 -21.79
N ILE A 167 5.43 11.23 -21.89
CA ILE A 167 4.33 12.21 -21.79
C ILE A 167 4.37 12.96 -20.46
N PHE A 168 4.59 12.24 -19.36
CA PHE A 168 4.68 12.83 -18.03
C PHE A 168 5.83 13.84 -17.93
N THR A 169 7.03 13.41 -18.31
CA THR A 169 8.26 14.22 -18.25
C THR A 169 8.17 15.46 -19.12
N ASP A 170 7.60 15.34 -20.32
CA ASP A 170 7.56 16.45 -21.29
C ASP A 170 6.45 17.47 -21.00
N ARG A 171 5.33 17.04 -20.41
CA ARG A 171 4.08 17.84 -20.45
C ARG A 171 3.31 17.92 -19.15
N LEU A 172 3.48 16.98 -18.21
CA LEU A 172 2.61 16.87 -17.04
C LEU A 172 3.34 17.05 -15.71
N ASP A 173 4.68 16.94 -15.67
CA ASP A 173 5.43 17.21 -14.46
C ASP A 173 5.51 18.72 -14.19
N ASP A 174 4.66 19.18 -13.28
CA ASP A 174 4.60 20.54 -12.76
C ASP A 174 5.13 20.64 -11.32
N GLY A 175 5.82 19.59 -10.83
CA GLY A 175 6.25 19.48 -9.44
C GLY A 175 5.12 19.25 -8.44
N ARG A 176 3.87 19.03 -8.90
CA ARG A 176 2.67 18.72 -8.11
C ARG A 176 1.81 17.63 -8.74
N THR A 177 2.42 16.84 -9.63
CA THR A 177 1.79 15.72 -10.31
C THR A 177 2.52 14.43 -9.93
N VAL A 178 1.75 13.41 -9.54
CA VAL A 178 2.25 12.06 -9.30
C VAL A 178 2.00 11.23 -10.55
N PHE A 179 3.01 10.47 -10.97
CA PHE A 179 2.90 9.52 -12.06
C PHE A 179 2.62 8.12 -11.52
N SER A 180 1.43 7.59 -11.79
CA SER A 180 1.03 6.26 -11.32
C SER A 180 0.90 5.28 -12.48
N HIS A 181 1.45 4.08 -12.31
CA HIS A 181 1.40 3.01 -13.31
C HIS A 181 1.31 1.64 -12.63
N LYS A 182 0.59 0.69 -13.25
CA LYS A 182 0.52 -0.69 -12.77
C LYS A 182 1.23 -1.63 -13.75
N ILE A 183 2.03 -2.54 -13.19
CA ILE A 183 2.73 -3.58 -13.95
C ILE A 183 2.22 -4.93 -13.48
N GLU A 184 1.77 -5.77 -14.39
CA GLU A 184 1.52 -7.17 -14.10
C GLU A 184 2.84 -7.88 -13.75
N THR A 185 2.81 -8.63 -12.66
CA THR A 185 3.94 -9.43 -12.19
C THR A 185 3.62 -10.91 -12.31
N TRP A 186 4.67 -11.72 -12.53
CA TRP A 186 4.57 -13.16 -12.73
C TRP A 186 3.65 -13.54 -13.91
N PRO A 187 3.96 -13.06 -15.13
CA PRO A 187 3.17 -13.39 -16.31
C PRO A 187 3.16 -14.90 -16.56
N GLU A 188 2.15 -15.35 -17.32
CA GLU A 188 1.92 -16.74 -17.70
C GLU A 188 3.24 -17.42 -18.10
N ASP A 189 3.49 -18.62 -17.56
CA ASP A 189 4.72 -19.42 -17.70
C ASP A 189 5.95 -19.02 -16.86
N THR A 190 5.89 -17.98 -16.03
CA THR A 190 7.00 -17.67 -15.09
C THR A 190 6.83 -18.48 -13.79
N PRO A 191 7.71 -19.46 -13.48
CA PRO A 191 7.57 -20.27 -12.27
C PRO A 191 7.89 -19.45 -11.01
N ASP A 192 6.97 -19.40 -10.05
CA ASP A 192 7.20 -18.81 -8.73
C ASP A 192 7.69 -19.89 -7.74
N PRO A 193 8.89 -19.74 -7.13
CA PRO A 193 9.40 -20.71 -6.17
C PRO A 193 8.57 -20.80 -4.88
N LEU A 194 7.76 -19.78 -4.56
CA LEU A 194 6.92 -19.73 -3.36
C LEU A 194 5.50 -20.23 -3.58
N LEU A 195 5.01 -20.37 -4.81
CA LEU A 195 3.64 -20.79 -5.08
C LEU A 195 3.61 -21.72 -6.30
N PRO A 196 3.47 -23.04 -6.10
CA PRO A 196 3.31 -23.97 -7.20
C PRO A 196 2.11 -23.59 -8.07
N SER A 197 2.31 -23.55 -9.40
CA SER A 197 1.28 -23.16 -10.38
C SER A 197 0.04 -24.06 -10.36
N SER A 198 0.17 -25.29 -9.83
CA SER A 198 -0.95 -26.23 -9.64
C SER A 198 -1.88 -25.88 -8.45
N ILE A 199 -1.55 -24.84 -7.67
CA ILE A 199 -2.32 -24.42 -6.49
C ILE A 199 -3.09 -23.15 -6.79
N ALA A 200 -2.40 -22.12 -7.27
CA ALA A 200 -3.00 -20.87 -7.71
C ALA A 200 -2.08 -20.12 -8.69
N PRO A 201 -2.63 -19.29 -9.57
CA PRO A 201 -1.87 -18.31 -10.33
C PRO A 201 -0.99 -17.42 -9.44
N ALA A 202 0.22 -17.14 -9.94
CA ALA A 202 1.19 -16.30 -9.27
C ALA A 202 0.94 -14.80 -9.52
N ASP A 203 0.07 -14.45 -10.47
CA ASP A 203 -0.07 -13.09 -10.95
C ASP A 203 -0.66 -12.13 -9.90
N TYR A 204 -0.13 -10.91 -9.92
CA TYR A 204 -0.67 -9.76 -9.22
C TYR A 204 -0.11 -8.47 -9.80
N LEU A 205 -0.68 -7.33 -9.41
CA LEU A 205 -0.25 -6.02 -9.92
C LEU A 205 0.76 -5.36 -8.97
N LEU A 206 1.87 -4.89 -9.53
CA LEU A 206 2.76 -3.92 -8.91
C LEU A 206 2.24 -2.51 -9.20
N SER A 207 1.72 -1.82 -8.19
CA SER A 207 1.29 -0.42 -8.28
C SER A 207 2.46 0.50 -7.93
N LEU A 208 2.97 1.25 -8.90
CA LEU A 208 4.03 2.24 -8.70
C LEU A 208 3.45 3.64 -8.72
N HIS A 209 3.84 4.45 -7.75
CA HIS A 209 3.49 5.86 -7.65
C HIS A 209 4.77 6.69 -7.56
N PHE A 210 5.18 7.26 -8.69
CA PHE A 210 6.36 8.09 -8.79
C PHE A 210 6.03 9.54 -8.48
N MET A 211 6.77 10.13 -7.55
CA MET A 211 6.62 11.55 -7.20
C MET A 211 7.98 12.20 -7.05
N THR A 212 8.12 13.42 -7.60
CA THR A 212 9.32 14.22 -7.34
C THR A 212 9.37 14.63 -5.87
N THR A 213 10.55 15.03 -5.38
CA THR A 213 10.69 15.60 -4.04
C THR A 213 9.77 16.81 -3.80
N SER A 214 9.53 17.64 -4.83
CA SER A 214 8.57 18.74 -4.80
C SER A 214 7.12 18.24 -4.63
N ALA A 215 6.71 17.23 -5.38
CA ALA A 215 5.37 16.67 -5.28
C ALA A 215 5.14 16.03 -3.90
N LEU A 216 6.16 15.35 -3.37
CA LEU A 216 6.14 14.84 -1.98
C LEU A 216 5.97 15.99 -0.98
N ASP A 217 6.77 17.05 -1.04
CA ASP A 217 6.65 18.19 -0.12
C ASP A 217 5.25 18.82 -0.17
N HIS A 218 4.69 18.96 -1.38
CA HIS A 218 3.32 19.46 -1.58
C HIS A 218 2.27 18.57 -0.90
N ILE A 219 2.39 17.25 -1.03
CA ILE A 219 1.51 16.24 -0.38
C ILE A 219 1.67 16.26 1.14
N LEU A 220 2.90 16.38 1.63
CA LEU A 220 3.21 16.45 3.07
C LEU A 220 2.89 17.81 3.69
N VAL A 221 2.41 18.76 2.87
CA VAL A 221 2.13 20.14 3.27
C VAL A 221 3.37 20.79 3.89
N GLY A 222 4.54 20.53 3.32
CA GLY A 222 5.85 20.86 3.93
C GLY A 222 6.05 22.34 4.18
N SER A 223 5.56 23.19 3.27
CA SER A 223 5.58 24.65 3.40
C SER A 223 4.74 25.21 4.55
N THR A 224 3.84 24.42 5.16
CA THR A 224 2.96 24.88 6.22
C THR A 224 3.33 24.23 7.57
N PRO A 225 3.54 25.02 8.64
CA PRO A 225 3.93 24.49 9.94
C PRO A 225 2.78 23.77 10.67
N ARG A 226 1.52 24.13 10.40
CA ARG A 226 0.34 23.56 11.06
C ARG A 226 -0.75 23.23 10.04
N LEU A 227 -1.54 22.21 10.33
CA LEU A 227 -2.69 21.81 9.52
C LEU A 227 -3.94 22.54 10.05
N ALA A 228 -4.06 23.83 9.77
CA ALA A 228 -5.20 24.65 10.21
C ALA A 228 -5.74 25.51 9.05
N PRO A 229 -7.04 25.87 9.04
CA PRO A 229 -7.65 26.63 7.95
C PRO A 229 -6.90 27.92 7.61
N GLU A 230 -6.38 28.63 8.62
CA GLU A 230 -5.72 29.93 8.49
C GLU A 230 -4.32 29.82 7.86
N THR A 231 -3.70 28.65 7.93
CA THR A 231 -2.31 28.45 7.51
C THR A 231 -2.19 27.53 6.30
N ALA A 232 -2.95 26.45 6.27
CA ALA A 232 -2.96 25.48 5.18
C ALA A 232 -4.04 25.83 4.13
N GLY A 233 -5.12 26.52 4.51
CA GLY A 233 -6.33 26.65 3.71
C GLY A 233 -7.27 25.44 3.88
N ALA A 234 -8.53 25.58 3.45
CA ALA A 234 -9.58 24.58 3.68
C ALA A 234 -9.36 23.24 2.94
N SER A 235 -8.59 23.24 1.84
CA SER A 235 -8.26 22.03 1.12
C SER A 235 -7.09 22.22 0.16
N ARG A 236 -6.47 21.10 -0.22
CA ARG A 236 -5.42 21.02 -1.23
C ARG A 236 -5.63 19.78 -2.09
N THR A 237 -5.37 19.89 -3.38
CA THR A 237 -5.35 18.78 -4.34
C THR A 237 -3.94 18.56 -4.88
N VAL A 238 -3.73 17.38 -5.46
CA VAL A 238 -2.52 16.99 -6.20
C VAL A 238 -3.00 16.28 -7.46
N HIS A 239 -2.28 16.39 -8.55
CA HIS A 239 -2.62 15.65 -9.76
C HIS A 239 -2.06 14.22 -9.70
N ASP A 240 -2.80 13.25 -10.20
CA ASP A 240 -2.43 11.83 -10.31
C ASP A 240 -2.63 11.38 -11.75
N TYR A 241 -1.53 11.27 -12.51
CA TYR A 241 -1.54 10.79 -13.89
C TYR A 241 -1.57 9.26 -13.92
N ARG A 242 -2.69 8.68 -14.33
CA ARG A 242 -2.96 7.24 -14.33
C ARG A 242 -3.33 6.72 -15.72
N GLU A 243 -3.25 5.40 -15.89
CA GLU A 243 -3.63 4.70 -17.13
C GLU A 243 -5.13 4.73 -17.38
N VAL A 244 -5.93 4.52 -16.33
CA VAL A 244 -7.39 4.37 -16.42
C VAL A 244 -8.06 5.17 -15.30
N PRO A 245 -9.18 5.87 -15.59
CA PRO A 245 -9.96 6.54 -14.55
C PRO A 245 -10.47 5.54 -13.52
N ARG A 246 -10.46 5.92 -12.23
CA ARG A 246 -10.93 5.06 -11.15
C ARG A 246 -11.77 5.82 -10.14
N GLY A 247 -13.05 5.51 -10.09
CA GLY A 247 -14.01 6.12 -9.16
C GLY A 247 -14.28 7.59 -9.47
N GLU A 248 -15.42 8.06 -8.99
CA GLU A 248 -15.90 9.44 -9.22
C GLU A 248 -15.75 10.33 -7.98
N HIS A 249 -15.32 9.74 -6.86
CA HIS A 249 -15.27 10.41 -5.57
C HIS A 249 -13.99 10.07 -4.81
N ASP A 250 -13.44 11.06 -4.11
CA ASP A 250 -12.50 10.86 -3.03
C ASP A 250 -13.26 10.49 -1.76
N HIS A 251 -12.97 9.30 -1.25
CA HIS A 251 -13.41 8.90 0.09
C HIS A 251 -12.36 9.39 1.09
N VAL A 252 -12.76 10.23 2.02
CA VAL A 252 -11.90 10.74 3.11
C VAL A 252 -12.63 10.67 4.44
N ARG A 253 -11.88 10.59 5.55
CA ARG A 253 -12.46 10.51 6.89
C ARG A 253 -11.73 11.42 7.87
N THR A 254 -12.49 11.97 8.82
CA THR A 254 -11.94 12.72 9.96
C THR A 254 -11.32 11.78 11.00
N PHE A 255 -10.54 12.33 11.94
CA PHE A 255 -10.06 11.58 13.11
C PHE A 255 -11.18 11.16 14.09
N ALA A 256 -12.38 11.71 13.96
CA ALA A 256 -13.58 11.23 14.66
C ALA A 256 -14.34 10.15 13.85
N GLY A 257 -13.82 9.74 12.69
CA GLY A 257 -14.38 8.68 11.86
C GLY A 257 -15.53 9.09 10.94
N ARG A 258 -15.91 10.38 10.91
CA ARG A 258 -16.90 10.92 9.95
C ARG A 258 -16.38 10.77 8.52
N SER A 259 -17.19 10.20 7.65
CA SER A 259 -16.84 9.89 6.26
C SER A 259 -17.45 10.88 5.28
N TYR A 260 -16.68 11.23 4.25
CA TYR A 260 -17.09 12.10 3.16
C TYR A 260 -16.76 11.46 1.83
N HIS A 261 -17.66 11.63 0.85
CA HIS A 261 -17.46 11.28 -0.55
C HIS A 261 -17.46 12.56 -1.37
N LEU A 262 -16.28 13.09 -1.64
CA LEU A 262 -16.11 14.38 -2.32
C LEU A 262 -15.94 14.15 -3.82
N PRO A 263 -16.49 15.00 -4.70
CA PRO A 263 -16.31 14.86 -6.14
C PRO A 263 -14.82 14.84 -6.53
N LEU A 264 -14.46 13.91 -7.42
CA LEU A 264 -13.11 13.78 -7.94
C LEU A 264 -13.06 14.19 -9.41
N GLU A 265 -12.36 15.28 -9.69
CA GLU A 265 -12.12 15.73 -11.05
C GLU A 265 -11.20 14.74 -11.79
N THR A 266 -11.58 14.39 -13.02
CA THR A 266 -10.81 13.53 -13.90
C THR A 266 -10.85 14.07 -15.32
N VAL A 267 -9.68 14.28 -15.92
CA VAL A 267 -9.51 14.80 -17.28
C VAL A 267 -8.77 13.74 -18.11
N ALA A 268 -9.29 13.42 -19.30
CA ALA A 268 -8.60 12.55 -20.24
C ALA A 268 -7.38 13.27 -20.81
N VAL A 269 -6.24 12.58 -20.87
CA VAL A 269 -4.99 13.09 -21.45
C VAL A 269 -4.31 11.98 -22.25
N ASP A 270 -3.30 12.32 -23.04
CA ASP A 270 -2.58 11.31 -23.82
C ASP A 270 -2.01 10.22 -22.89
N GLY A 271 -2.21 8.96 -23.27
CA GLY A 271 -1.77 7.81 -22.47
C GLY A 271 -2.53 7.60 -21.15
N GLY A 272 -3.68 8.24 -20.91
CA GLY A 272 -4.55 7.90 -19.79
C GLY A 272 -5.44 9.05 -19.28
N CYS A 273 -5.35 9.34 -17.99
CA CYS A 273 -6.14 10.40 -17.35
C CYS A 273 -5.36 11.11 -16.23
N LEU A 274 -5.65 12.39 -16.04
CA LEU A 274 -5.22 13.17 -14.89
C LEU A 274 -6.38 13.24 -13.89
N ARG A 275 -6.20 12.69 -12.69
CA ARG A 275 -7.14 12.83 -11.58
C ARG A 275 -6.64 13.91 -10.64
N SER A 276 -7.53 14.59 -9.93
CA SER A 276 -7.15 15.62 -8.96
C SER A 276 -7.55 15.23 -7.53
N PRO A 277 -7.00 14.13 -6.97
CA PRO A 277 -7.35 13.73 -5.62
C PRO A 277 -6.94 14.78 -4.58
N ARG A 278 -7.67 14.79 -3.48
CA ARG A 278 -7.36 15.61 -2.33
C ARG A 278 -6.06 15.12 -1.68
N VAL A 279 -5.20 16.07 -1.36
CA VAL A 279 -4.11 15.91 -0.39
C VAL A 279 -4.69 15.92 1.02
N TYR A 280 -5.61 16.86 1.28
CA TYR A 280 -6.44 16.89 2.49
C TYR A 280 -7.68 17.77 2.29
N HIS A 281 -8.61 17.64 3.23
CA HIS A 281 -9.78 18.50 3.36
C HIS A 281 -10.01 18.84 4.83
N LEU A 282 -10.32 20.10 5.15
CA LEU A 282 -10.85 20.52 6.44
C LEU A 282 -12.36 20.70 6.26
N ASP A 283 -13.15 19.98 7.06
CA ASP A 283 -14.61 20.10 7.02
C ASP A 283 -15.09 21.45 7.60
N GLU A 284 -16.40 21.68 7.54
CA GLU A 284 -17.05 22.88 8.09
C GLU A 284 -16.89 23.05 9.61
N PHE A 285 -16.46 22.02 10.32
CA PHE A 285 -16.20 22.02 11.76
C PHE A 285 -14.72 22.14 12.11
N ASP A 286 -13.85 22.43 11.12
CA ASP A 286 -12.41 22.40 11.29
C ASP A 286 -11.96 21.01 11.81
N ALA A 287 -12.38 19.94 11.11
CA ALA A 287 -11.85 18.60 11.30
C ALA A 287 -11.06 18.15 10.07
N TYR A 288 -9.85 17.64 10.29
CA TYR A 288 -8.91 17.29 9.24
C TYR A 288 -9.20 15.90 8.68
N CYS A 289 -9.31 15.85 7.36
CA CYS A 289 -9.48 14.65 6.56
C CYS A 289 -8.22 14.46 5.71
N PRO A 290 -7.31 13.53 6.09
CA PRO A 290 -6.20 13.14 5.23
C PRO A 290 -6.72 12.63 3.88
N GLY A 291 -6.09 13.09 2.80
CA GLY A 291 -6.46 12.71 1.44
C GLY A 291 -5.73 11.45 0.96
N PHE A 292 -5.86 11.14 -0.34
CA PHE A 292 -5.48 9.85 -0.91
C PHE A 292 -4.03 9.44 -0.62
N TYR A 293 -3.06 10.29 -0.98
CA TYR A 293 -1.63 9.99 -0.77
C TYR A 293 -1.21 10.09 0.69
N GLN A 294 -1.83 10.99 1.47
CA GLN A 294 -1.55 11.06 2.91
C GLN A 294 -2.03 9.78 3.62
N MET A 295 -3.16 9.21 3.22
CA MET A 295 -3.61 7.92 3.76
C MET A 295 -2.67 6.77 3.39
N MET A 296 -2.02 6.79 2.22
CA MET A 296 -0.99 5.78 1.92
C MET A 296 0.23 5.88 2.84
N LEU A 297 0.47 7.05 3.43
CA LEU A 297 1.55 7.34 4.38
C LEU A 297 1.11 7.20 5.85
N ILE A 298 -0.14 6.76 6.10
CA ILE A 298 -0.71 6.54 7.44
C ILE A 298 -1.35 5.14 7.46
N PRO A 299 -0.81 4.16 8.20
CA PRO A 299 0.28 4.25 9.18
C PRO A 299 1.63 4.56 8.53
N GLN A 300 2.63 4.84 9.36
CA GLN A 300 3.98 5.11 8.87
C GLN A 300 4.44 3.98 7.92
N PRO A 301 4.81 4.30 6.67
CA PRO A 301 5.18 3.30 5.69
C PRO A 301 6.55 2.69 6.01
N ASP A 302 6.76 1.47 5.51
CA ASP A 302 8.06 0.81 5.61
C ASP A 302 9.02 1.42 4.57
N MET A 303 10.06 2.09 5.06
CA MET A 303 11.10 2.66 4.20
C MET A 303 12.05 1.55 3.73
N VAL A 304 11.88 1.12 2.48
CA VAL A 304 12.61 -0.01 1.89
C VAL A 304 14.04 0.40 1.51
N TRP A 305 14.19 1.58 0.90
CA TRP A 305 15.48 2.24 0.63
C TRP A 305 15.30 3.76 0.65
N ASP A 306 16.35 4.51 1.01
CA ASP A 306 16.28 5.96 1.13
C ASP A 306 17.56 6.64 0.64
N ARG A 307 17.64 6.97 -0.66
CA ARG A 307 18.79 7.70 -1.23
C ARG A 307 18.59 9.20 -1.30
N LEU A 308 17.35 9.67 -1.18
CA LEU A 308 16.97 11.09 -1.20
C LEU A 308 16.74 11.69 0.19
N ASP A 309 17.01 10.93 1.26
CA ASP A 309 16.83 11.35 2.66
C ASP A 309 15.43 11.94 2.92
N VAL A 310 14.39 11.18 2.58
CA VAL A 310 12.99 11.66 2.73
C VAL A 310 12.44 11.43 4.14
N ARG A 311 13.12 10.64 4.98
CA ARG A 311 12.71 10.37 6.37
C ARG A 311 12.43 11.63 7.20
N PRO A 312 13.26 12.69 7.19
CA PRO A 312 12.99 13.90 7.96
C PRO A 312 11.67 14.57 7.56
N ALA A 313 11.33 14.58 6.27
CA ALA A 313 10.06 15.15 5.79
C ALA A 313 8.86 14.35 6.29
N LEU A 314 8.95 13.01 6.24
CA LEU A 314 7.91 12.12 6.78
C LEU A 314 7.74 12.29 8.29
N HIS A 315 8.84 12.42 9.05
CA HIS A 315 8.79 12.67 10.49
C HIS A 315 8.13 14.02 10.82
N ARG A 316 8.45 15.08 10.08
CA ARG A 316 7.79 16.39 10.23
C ARG A 316 6.30 16.30 9.94
N PHE A 317 5.91 15.57 8.89
CA PHE A 317 4.50 15.36 8.57
C PHE A 317 3.77 14.60 9.69
N ARG A 318 4.36 13.53 10.21
CA ARG A 318 3.82 12.78 11.36
C ARG A 318 3.63 13.66 12.60
N ALA A 319 4.60 14.52 12.91
CA ALA A 319 4.48 15.47 14.02
C ALA A 319 3.29 16.43 13.81
N LYS A 320 3.11 16.96 12.58
CA LYS A 320 1.97 17.82 12.25
C LYS A 320 0.63 17.11 12.42
N LEU A 321 0.53 15.83 12.05
CA LEU A 321 -0.67 15.04 12.28
C LEU A 321 -0.94 14.82 13.77
N ALA A 322 0.09 14.54 14.58
CA ALA A 322 -0.04 14.41 16.03
C ALA A 322 -0.52 15.70 16.69
N ASP A 323 0.06 16.84 16.31
CA ASP A 323 -0.39 18.15 16.78
C ASP A 323 -1.85 18.39 16.41
N ARG A 324 -2.25 18.01 15.19
CA ARG A 324 -3.62 18.18 14.72
C ARG A 324 -4.62 17.29 15.47
N VAL A 325 -4.29 16.03 15.69
CA VAL A 325 -5.11 15.08 16.47
C VAL A 325 -5.31 15.60 17.90
N ARG A 326 -4.24 16.07 18.55
CA ARG A 326 -4.31 16.65 19.90
C ARG A 326 -5.17 17.91 19.95
N TYR A 327 -5.05 18.78 18.95
CA TYR A 327 -5.90 19.96 18.82
C TYR A 327 -7.39 19.60 18.70
N GLU A 328 -7.75 18.67 17.81
CA GLU A 328 -9.14 18.24 17.62
C GLU A 328 -9.72 17.55 18.87
N ALA A 329 -8.93 16.69 19.52
CA ALA A 329 -9.33 16.05 20.77
C ALA A 329 -9.58 17.06 21.90
N GLY A 330 -8.77 18.12 22.00
CA GLY A 330 -8.95 19.19 22.98
C GLY A 330 -10.18 20.05 22.73
N ARG A 331 -10.58 20.24 21.47
CA ARG A 331 -11.76 21.02 21.08
C ARG A 331 -13.08 20.24 21.27
N HIS A 332 -13.03 18.92 21.16
CA HIS A 332 -14.20 18.05 21.25
C HIS A 332 -14.01 16.99 22.35
N PRO A 333 -14.08 17.36 23.64
CA PRO A 333 -13.74 16.46 24.75
C PRO A 333 -14.64 15.23 24.88
N HIS A 334 -15.80 15.24 24.23
CA HIS A 334 -16.74 14.11 24.20
C HIS A 334 -16.61 13.23 22.95
N ALA A 335 -15.82 13.64 21.95
CA ALA A 335 -15.58 12.86 20.75
C ALA A 335 -14.35 11.95 20.93
N LEU A 336 -14.48 10.68 20.57
CA LEU A 336 -13.31 9.81 20.47
C LEU A 336 -12.55 10.15 19.18
N VAL A 337 -11.42 10.84 19.32
CA VAL A 337 -10.54 11.25 18.22
C VAL A 337 -9.33 10.32 18.18
N ARG A 338 -9.12 9.64 17.04
CA ARG A 338 -8.01 8.69 16.83
C ARG A 338 -7.43 8.83 15.43
N PRO A 339 -6.09 8.78 15.26
CA PRO A 339 -5.48 8.78 13.93
C PRO A 339 -6.00 7.64 13.04
N SER A 340 -6.22 6.44 13.61
CA SER A 340 -6.71 5.29 12.82
C SER A 340 -8.09 5.50 12.21
N PHE A 341 -8.95 6.31 12.84
CA PHE A 341 -10.32 6.57 12.36
C PHE A 341 -10.36 7.35 11.05
N ALA A 342 -9.31 8.10 10.74
CA ALA A 342 -9.19 8.84 9.48
C ALA A 342 -8.85 7.94 8.29
N HIS A 343 -8.41 6.69 8.51
CA HIS A 343 -8.07 5.79 7.40
C HIS A 343 -9.32 5.11 6.83
N VAL A 344 -9.52 5.23 5.51
CA VAL A 344 -10.69 4.66 4.81
C VAL A 344 -10.73 3.14 4.73
N ARG A 345 -9.59 2.49 5.00
CA ARG A 345 -9.47 1.02 5.06
C ARG A 345 -9.16 0.49 6.46
N ARG A 346 -9.49 1.25 7.50
CA ARG A 346 -9.18 0.88 8.90
C ARG A 346 -9.65 -0.53 9.24
N GLU A 347 -10.79 -0.96 8.70
CA GLU A 347 -11.42 -2.25 8.94
C GLU A 347 -10.59 -3.46 8.46
N VAL A 348 -9.61 -3.25 7.58
CA VAL A 348 -8.70 -4.32 7.14
C VAL A 348 -7.30 -4.18 7.74
N PHE A 349 -7.06 -3.23 8.64
CA PHE A 349 -5.76 -3.10 9.30
C PHE A 349 -5.50 -4.28 10.22
N ASN A 350 -4.24 -4.69 10.32
CA ASN A 350 -3.84 -5.58 11.40
C ASN A 350 -4.04 -4.84 12.74
N PRO A 351 -4.68 -5.43 13.77
CA PRO A 351 -4.91 -4.75 15.05
C PRO A 351 -3.64 -4.23 15.73
N TYR A 352 -2.49 -4.87 15.53
CA TYR A 352 -1.20 -4.36 15.98
C TYR A 352 -0.89 -2.98 15.37
N ILE A 353 -1.14 -2.82 14.08
CA ILE A 353 -0.96 -1.55 13.35
C ILE A 353 -1.93 -0.48 13.85
N ILE A 354 -3.18 -0.84 14.13
CA ILE A 354 -4.15 0.10 14.74
C ILE A 354 -3.63 0.59 16.09
N ARG A 355 -3.16 -0.32 16.95
CA ARG A 355 -2.59 0.05 18.26
C ARG A 355 -1.38 0.96 18.10
N LEU A 356 -0.41 0.62 17.24
CA LEU A 356 0.75 1.47 16.98
C LEU A 356 0.37 2.86 16.46
N LEU A 357 -0.65 2.94 15.61
CA LEU A 357 -1.14 4.20 15.06
C LEU A 357 -1.91 5.03 16.09
N ASP A 358 -2.62 4.41 17.02
CA ASP A 358 -3.41 5.14 18.02
C ASP A 358 -2.63 5.44 19.32
N GLU A 359 -1.61 4.64 19.65
CA GLU A 359 -0.69 4.84 20.79
C GLU A 359 0.52 5.71 20.44
N GLY A 360 0.93 5.70 19.17
CA GLY A 360 2.12 6.43 18.69
C GLY A 360 1.91 7.93 18.46
N TYR A 361 0.81 8.50 18.95
CA TYR A 361 0.37 9.88 18.72
C TYR A 361 -0.11 10.58 19.98
#